data_AF-A0A7K1EBV5-F1
#
_entry.id   AF-A0A7K1EBV5-F1
#
_cell.length_a   1.000
_cell.length_b   1.000
_cell.length_c   1.000
_cell.angle_alpha   90.00
_cell.angle_beta   90.00
_cell.angle_gamma   90.00
#
_symmetry.space_group_name_H-M   'P 1'
#
loop_
_entity.id
_entity.type
_entity.pdbx_description
1 polymer ?
#
loop_
_entity_poly.entity_id
_entity_poly.type
_entity_poly.pdbx_seq_one_letter_code
_entity_poly.pdbx_strand_id
1 'polypeptide(L)' 'MRDALGSVQSVLVLGGNSEIALAIVDRLVASRCKKVVLGVRSPASATTTLNRLRSAGVDADTIVFDALDP' A
#
# COMPACT_ATOMS: atom_id res chain seq x y z
N MET A 1 -8.59 6.34 8.29
CA MET A 1 -8.63 6.46 9.77
C MET A 1 -7.31 7.06 10.24
N ARG A 2 -7.33 7.92 11.26
CA ARG A 2 -6.14 8.52 11.88
C ARG A 2 -6.09 8.15 13.36
N ASP A 3 -4.89 8.00 13.91
CA ASP A 3 -4.72 7.80 15.35
C ASP A 3 -4.87 9.11 16.15
N ALA A 4 -4.72 9.02 17.48
CA ALA A 4 -4.80 10.16 18.39
C ALA A 4 -3.74 11.25 18.12
N LEU A 5 -2.67 10.92 17.38
CA LEU A 5 -1.60 11.85 16.98
C LEU A 5 -1.81 12.37 15.55
N GLY A 6 -2.93 12.03 14.91
CA GLY A 6 -3.27 12.44 13.55
C GLY A 6 -2.60 11.63 12.44
N SER A 7 -1.84 10.57 12.77
CA SER A 7 -1.13 9.76 11.77
C SER A 7 -2.08 8.79 11.08
N VAL A 8 -1.92 8.63 9.76
CA VAL A 8 -2.69 7.65 8.98
C VAL A 8 -2.28 6.24 9.38
N GLN A 9 -3.26 5.41 9.73
CA GLN A 9 -3.01 4.05 10.22
C GLN A 9 -3.07 2.99 9.12
N SER A 10 -3.87 3.24 8.08
CA SER A 10 -4.04 2.34 6.93
C SER A 10 -4.22 3.10 5.63
N VAL A 11 -3.75 2.50 4.54
CA VAL A 11 -3.93 3.02 3.17
C VAL A 11 -4.26 1.89 2.20
N LEU A 12 -5.22 2.16 1.31
CA LEU A 12 -5.46 1.40 0.08
C LEU A 12 -5.03 2.29 -1.09
N VAL A 13 -4.20 1.76 -1.99
CA VAL A 13 -3.79 2.48 -3.21
C VAL A 13 -4.18 1.69 -4.44
N LEU A 14 -4.95 2.31 -5.33
CA LEU A 14 -5.36 1.76 -6.61
C LEU A 14 -4.32 2.18 -7.65
N GLY A 15 -3.71 1.20 -8.34
CA GLY A 15 -2.50 1.42 -9.12
C GLY A 15 -1.22 1.21 -8.31
N GLY A 16 -1.21 0.21 -7.42
CA GLY A 16 -0.12 -0.08 -6.47
C GLY A 16 1.25 -0.42 -7.08
N ASN A 17 1.39 -0.46 -8.41
CA ASN A 17 2.67 -0.61 -9.10
C ASN A 17 3.26 0.72 -9.60
N SER A 18 2.52 1.83 -9.49
CA SER A 18 3.02 3.14 -9.91
C SER A 18 4.12 3.61 -8.96
N GLU A 19 5.22 4.14 -9.51
CA GLU A 19 6.29 4.73 -8.70
C GLU A 19 5.78 5.88 -7.83
N ILE A 20 4.85 6.70 -8.35
CA ILE A 20 4.22 7.78 -7.59
C ILE A 20 3.39 7.22 -6.44
N ALA A 21 2.59 6.18 -6.71
CA ALA A 21 1.81 5.49 -5.67
C ALA A 21 2.73 4.96 -4.55
N LEU A 22 3.84 4.32 -4.92
CA LEU A 22 4.78 3.76 -3.97
C LEU A 22 5.54 4.83 -3.17
N ALA A 23 5.92 5.94 -3.79
CA ALA A 23 6.51 7.08 -3.09
C ALA A 23 5.55 7.67 -2.03
N ILE A 24 4.25 7.72 -2.34
CA ILE A 24 3.21 8.12 -1.37
C ILE A 24 3.11 7.10 -0.23
N VAL A 25 3.06 5.80 -0.55
CA VAL A 25 3.02 4.73 0.45
C VAL A 25 4.24 4.81 1.37
N ASP A 26 5.44 5.00 0.83
CA ASP A 26 6.68 5.11 1.62
C ASP A 26 6.62 6.30 2.59
N ARG A 27 6.11 7.45 2.15
CA ARG A 27 5.93 8.61 3.02
C ARG A 27 4.93 8.36 4.15
N LEU A 28 3.83 7.63 3.86
CA LEU A 28 2.83 7.26 4.86
C LEU A 28 3.40 6.25 5.87
N VAL A 29 4.13 5.24 5.40
CA VAL A 29 4.81 4.25 6.25
C VAL A 29 5.84 4.92 7.15
N ALA A 30 6.66 5.83 6.62
CA ALA A 30 7.58 6.65 7.42
C ALA A 30 6.84 7.48 8.48
N SER A 31 5.59 7.88 8.18
CA SER A 31 4.68 8.56 9.11
C SER A 31 3.83 7.61 9.96
N ARG A 32 4.31 6.38 10.20
CA ARG A 32 3.70 5.32 11.04
C ARG A 32 2.45 4.65 10.48
N CYS A 33 2.19 4.69 9.18
CA CYS A 33 1.16 3.83 8.58
C CYS A 33 1.57 2.36 8.68
N LYS A 34 0.74 1.54 9.33
CA LYS A 34 1.04 0.13 9.63
C LYS A 34 0.34 -0.86 8.72
N LYS A 35 -0.69 -0.45 7.98
CA LYS A 35 -1.41 -1.32 7.06
C LYS A 35 -1.46 -0.74 5.65
N VAL A 36 -1.05 -1.52 4.66
CA VAL A 36 -1.03 -1.13 3.25
C VAL A 36 -1.73 -2.20 2.42
N VAL A 37 -2.68 -1.80 1.58
CA VAL A 37 -3.29 -2.67 0.58
C VAL A 37 -3.00 -2.11 -0.81
N LEU A 38 -2.40 -2.92 -1.68
CA LEU A 38 -2.11 -2.57 -3.06
C LEU A 38 -3.17 -3.15 -4.00
N GLY A 39 -3.98 -2.29 -4.60
CA GLY A 39 -4.88 -2.63 -5.69
C GLY A 39 -4.11 -2.66 -7.01
N VAL A 40 -3.97 -3.86 -7.59
CA VAL A 40 -3.27 -4.09 -8.86
C VAL A 40 -4.03 -5.07 -9.73
N ARG A 41 -3.86 -5.00 -11.05
CA ARG A 41 -4.48 -5.97 -11.96
C ARG A 41 -3.90 -7.37 -11.82
N SER A 42 -2.58 -7.47 -11.57
CA SER A 42 -1.87 -8.74 -11.41
C SER A 42 -1.13 -8.76 -10.07
N PRO A 43 -1.63 -9.49 -9.05
CA PRO A 43 -0.99 -9.58 -7.73
C PRO A 43 0.48 -10.00 -7.77
N ALA A 44 0.85 -10.87 -8.72
CA ALA A 44 2.22 -11.34 -8.89
C ALA A 44 3.22 -10.19 -9.11
N SER A 45 2.80 -9.12 -9.80
CA SER A 45 3.63 -7.95 -10.07
C SER A 45 3.96 -7.11 -8.83
N ALA A 46 3.18 -7.24 -7.74
CA ALA A 46 3.39 -6.50 -6.50
C ALA A 46 4.27 -7.26 -5.48
N THR A 47 4.65 -8.51 -5.75
CA THR A 47 5.33 -9.41 -4.79
C THR A 47 6.58 -8.79 -4.16
N THR A 48 7.47 -8.22 -4.97
CA THR A 48 8.70 -7.58 -4.49
C THR A 48 8.40 -6.43 -3.53
N THR A 49 7.43 -5.58 -3.88
CA THR A 49 7.00 -4.45 -3.07
C THR A 49 6.36 -4.91 -1.76
N LEU A 50 5.48 -5.90 -1.81
CA LEU A 50 4.85 -6.48 -0.62
C LEU A 50 5.89 -7.03 0.34
N ASN A 51 6.89 -7.76 -0.18
CA ASN A 51 7.98 -8.30 0.64
C ASN A 51 8.81 -7.17 1.26
N ARG A 52 9.13 -6.10 0.51
CA ARG A 52 9.83 -4.92 1.05
C ARG A 52 9.06 -4.27 2.20
N LEU A 53 7.74 -4.06 2.02
CA LEU A 53 6.88 -3.45 3.05
C LEU A 53 6.76 -4.35 4.28
N ARG A 54 6.59 -5.66 4.10
CA ARG A 54 6.53 -6.64 5.19
C ARG A 54 7.83 -6.68 5.99
N SER A 55 8.98 -6.67 5.32
CA SER A 55 10.29 -6.59 5.96
C SER A 55 10.49 -5.29 6.75
N ALA A 56 9.79 -4.21 6.39
CA ALA A 56 9.75 -2.96 7.15
C ALA A 56 8.75 -2.97 8.33
N GLY A 57 8.10 -4.12 8.60
CA GLY A 57 7.13 -4.27 9.69
C GLY A 57 5.76 -3.69 9.39
N VAL A 58 5.39 -3.57 8.10
CA VAL A 58 4.07 -3.15 7.63
C VAL A 58 3.22 -4.39 7.33
N ASP A 59 1.97 -4.40 7.79
CA ASP A 59 0.94 -5.33 7.33
C ASP A 59 0.55 -4.98 5.89
N ALA A 60 1.21 -5.64 4.93
CA ALA A 60 1.04 -5.35 3.51
C ALA A 60 0.33 -6.50 2.79
N ASP A 61 -0.74 -6.16 2.08
CA ASP A 61 -1.54 -7.10 1.29
C ASP A 61 -1.86 -6.54 -0.10
N THR A 62 -2.42 -7.36 -0.97
CA THR A 62 -2.84 -6.98 -2.31
C THR A 62 -4.23 -7.49 -2.63
N ILE A 63 -4.95 -6.71 -3.42
CA ILE A 63 -6.23 -7.10 -4.00
C ILE A 63 -6.14 -7.01 -5.52
N VAL A 64 -6.84 -7.91 -6.20
CA VAL A 64 -7.09 -7.77 -7.62
C VAL A 64 -8.02 -6.57 -7.81
N PHE A 65 -7.58 -5.59 -8.59
CA PHE A 65 -8.37 -4.42 -8.91
C PHE A 65 -8.06 -3.92 -10.32
N ASP A 66 -9.10 -3.80 -11.15
CA ASP A 66 -9.05 -3.09 -12.42
C ASP A 66 -10.06 -1.94 -12.39
N ALA A 67 -9.59 -0.71 -12.57
CA ALA A 67 -10.45 0.48 -12.56
C ALA A 67 -11.44 0.53 -13.73
N LEU A 68 -11.23 -0.33 -14.75
CA LEU A 68 -12.10 -0.45 -15.91
C LEU A 68 -13.19 -1.52 -15.73
N ASP A 69 -13.18 -2.27 -14.63
CA ASP A 69 -14.11 -3.36 -14.31
C ASP A 69 -15.04 -2.93 -13.14
N PRO A 70 -16.29 -2.49 -13.41
CA PRO A 70 -17.18 -1.86 -12.43
C PRO A 70 -17.98 -2.81 -11.53
#